data_AF-W6TYM5-F1
#
_entry.id   AF-W6TYM5-F1
#
_cell.length_a   1.000
_cell.length_b   1.000
_cell.length_c   1.000
_cell.angle_alpha   90.00
_cell.angle_beta   90.00
_cell.angle_gamma   90.00
#
_symmetry.space_group_name_H-M   'P 1'
#
loop_
_entity.id
_entity.type
_entity.pdbx_description
1 polymer ?
#
loop_
_entity_poly.entity_id
_entity_poly.type
_entity_poly.pdbx_seq_one_letter_code
_entity_poly.pdbx_strand_id
1 'polypeptide(L)'
;MGRYFLIHLLISFICAFCLSCSNVKAMSLMAIGNYRYIRGDYQSAISTYYNLVDDNKSAAWGYYNLGIVYYSLGEYESSLRMFSYARRDDDFFLNFNISYNEGIIYYNQGLYRKAEVAFKEALKINPASYNAKYNLELAIIKKRTMPGNLNNLSISKSQNFIENNENFLRYIENLERVLWIMRADEQIVSLQEDW
;
A
#
# COMPACT_ATOMS: atom_id res chain seq x y z
N MET A 1 -9.32 -34.67 -37.86
CA MET A 1 -9.59 -33.50 -37.00
C MET A 1 -9.47 -33.77 -35.49
N GLY A 2 -9.74 -34.98 -34.98
CA GLY A 2 -9.76 -35.22 -33.52
C GLY A 2 -8.43 -35.15 -32.75
N ARG A 3 -7.28 -35.48 -33.37
CA ARG A 3 -5.98 -35.53 -32.65
C ARG A 3 -5.46 -34.16 -32.22
N TYR A 4 -5.62 -33.14 -33.06
CA TYR A 4 -5.23 -31.76 -32.73
C TYR A 4 -6.19 -31.13 -31.72
N PHE A 5 -7.49 -31.45 -31.80
CA PHE A 5 -8.48 -30.99 -30.83
C PHE A 5 -8.19 -31.50 -29.40
N LEU A 6 -7.88 -32.79 -29.25
CA LEU A 6 -7.50 -33.38 -27.96
C LEU A 6 -6.19 -32.79 -27.40
N ILE A 7 -5.20 -32.52 -28.25
CA ILE A 7 -3.94 -31.87 -27.85
C ILE A 7 -4.20 -30.43 -27.38
N HIS A 8 -5.00 -29.65 -28.10
CA HIS A 8 -5.36 -28.30 -27.68
C HIS A 8 -6.17 -28.27 -26.37
N LEU A 9 -7.09 -29.23 -26.19
CA LEU A 9 -7.86 -29.36 -24.95
C LEU A 9 -6.96 -29.72 -23.75
N LEU A 10 -6.00 -30.64 -23.95
CA LEU A 10 -4.99 -30.99 -22.94
C LEU A 10 -4.05 -29.81 -22.62
N ILE A 11 -3.57 -29.08 -23.63
CA ILE A 11 -2.72 -27.90 -23.43
C ILE A 11 -3.50 -26.80 -22.68
N SER A 12 -4.75 -26.54 -23.08
CA SER A 12 -5.62 -25.58 -22.38
C SER A 12 -5.84 -25.97 -20.91
N PHE A 13 -6.10 -27.25 -20.65
CA PHE A 13 -6.30 -27.76 -19.29
C PHE A 13 -5.01 -27.70 -18.44
N ILE A 14 -3.86 -28.03 -19.02
CA ILE A 14 -2.54 -27.91 -18.36
C ILE A 14 -2.20 -26.44 -18.10
N CYS A 15 -2.43 -25.54 -19.05
CA CYS A 15 -2.24 -24.11 -18.86
C CYS A 15 -3.15 -23.55 -17.76
N ALA A 16 -4.44 -23.91 -17.75
CA ALA A 16 -5.37 -23.51 -16.70
C ALA A 16 -4.96 -24.03 -15.31
N PHE A 17 -4.47 -25.27 -15.23
CA PHE A 17 -3.97 -25.86 -13.99
C PHE A 17 -2.63 -25.24 -13.51
N CYS A 18 -1.73 -24.89 -14.43
CA CYS A 18 -0.49 -24.19 -14.07
C CYS A 18 -0.74 -22.75 -13.61
N LEU A 19 -1.68 -22.04 -14.26
CA LEU A 19 -2.11 -20.69 -13.88
C LEU A 19 -2.78 -20.65 -12.51
N SER A 20 -3.57 -21.68 -12.16
CA SER A 20 -4.18 -21.77 -10.83
C SER A 20 -3.14 -22.07 -9.75
N CYS A 21 -2.13 -22.91 -10.05
CA CYS A 21 -1.08 -23.27 -9.09
C CYS A 21 -0.12 -22.10 -8.77
N SER A 22 0.25 -21.28 -9.76
CA SER A 22 1.06 -20.07 -9.51
C SER A 22 0.32 -19.06 -8.63
N ASN A 23 -0.99 -18.89 -8.86
CA ASN A 23 -1.82 -17.96 -8.10
C ASN A 23 -2.02 -18.41 -6.65
N VAL A 24 -2.22 -19.71 -6.39
CA VAL A 24 -2.32 -20.25 -5.02
C VAL A 24 -1.02 -20.05 -4.25
N LYS A 25 0.14 -20.23 -4.91
CA LYS A 25 1.45 -19.97 -4.28
C LYS A 25 1.58 -18.50 -3.88
N ALA A 26 1.29 -17.56 -4.78
CA ALA A 26 1.35 -16.14 -4.49
C ALA A 26 0.44 -15.74 -3.31
N MET A 27 -0.82 -16.22 -3.30
CA MET A 27 -1.75 -15.97 -2.20
C MET A 27 -1.23 -16.52 -0.87
N SER A 28 -0.70 -17.76 -0.87
CA SER A 28 -0.14 -18.36 0.35
C SER A 28 1.05 -17.58 0.89
N LEU A 29 1.96 -17.13 0.01
CA LEU A 29 3.12 -16.33 0.39
C LEU A 29 2.71 -14.96 0.92
N MET A 30 1.68 -14.35 0.31
CA MET A 30 1.10 -13.11 0.81
C MET A 30 0.58 -13.30 2.23
N ALA A 31 -0.30 -14.27 2.48
CA ALA A 31 -0.87 -14.55 3.80
C ALA A 31 0.20 -14.86 4.87
N ILE A 32 1.25 -15.61 4.52
CA ILE A 32 2.37 -15.93 5.43
C ILE A 32 3.19 -14.66 5.75
N GLY A 33 3.52 -13.85 4.73
CA GLY A 33 4.28 -12.62 4.91
C GLY A 33 3.50 -11.62 5.78
N ASN A 34 2.21 -11.51 5.49
CA ASN A 34 1.21 -10.73 6.21
C ASN A 34 1.17 -11.10 7.70
N TYR A 35 1.04 -12.40 8.00
CA TYR A 35 1.07 -12.91 9.35
C TYR A 35 2.38 -12.60 10.08
N ARG A 36 3.53 -12.80 9.42
CA ARG A 36 4.86 -12.51 9.99
C ARG A 36 5.01 -11.02 10.32
N TYR A 37 4.56 -10.14 9.43
CA TYR A 37 4.56 -8.71 9.68
C TYR A 37 3.69 -8.33 10.89
N ILE A 38 2.46 -8.86 10.99
CA ILE A 38 1.56 -8.56 12.12
C ILE A 38 2.19 -9.00 13.45
N ARG A 39 2.96 -10.10 13.44
CA ARG A 39 3.71 -10.59 14.59
C ARG A 39 4.96 -9.78 14.93
N GLY A 40 5.32 -8.79 14.11
CA GLY A 40 6.53 -7.99 14.23
C GLY A 40 7.80 -8.70 13.76
N ASP A 41 7.68 -9.88 13.15
CA ASP A 41 8.82 -10.61 12.56
C ASP A 41 9.13 -10.06 11.16
N TYR A 42 9.66 -8.85 11.14
CA TYR A 42 9.92 -8.10 9.92
C TYR A 42 10.96 -8.77 9.02
N GLN A 43 11.97 -9.41 9.59
CA GLN A 43 13.00 -10.08 8.80
C GLN A 43 12.43 -11.28 8.03
N SER A 44 11.62 -12.10 8.70
CA SER A 44 10.94 -13.22 8.02
C SER A 44 9.88 -12.73 7.04
N ALA A 45 9.19 -11.62 7.33
CA ALA A 45 8.23 -11.02 6.40
C ALA A 45 8.92 -10.54 5.11
N ILE A 46 10.06 -9.85 5.22
CA ILE A 46 10.90 -9.44 4.08
C ILE A 46 11.27 -10.65 3.22
N SER A 47 11.79 -11.71 3.85
CA SER A 47 12.15 -12.93 3.13
C SER A 47 10.95 -13.55 2.41
N THR A 48 9.76 -13.56 3.02
CA THR A 48 8.55 -14.07 2.35
C THR A 48 8.17 -13.22 1.16
N TYR A 49 8.14 -11.90 1.29
CA TYR A 49 7.70 -11.01 0.22
C TYR A 49 8.69 -10.95 -0.95
N TYR A 50 9.99 -11.17 -0.72
CA TYR A 50 10.93 -11.34 -1.84
C TYR A 50 10.58 -12.53 -2.73
N ASN A 51 10.01 -13.61 -2.18
CA ASN A 51 9.54 -14.75 -3.00
C ASN A 51 8.32 -14.39 -3.88
N LEU A 52 7.62 -13.28 -3.63
CA LEU A 52 6.55 -12.77 -4.50
C LEU A 52 7.10 -11.92 -5.65
N VAL A 53 8.24 -11.25 -5.42
CA VAL A 53 8.86 -10.38 -6.42
C VAL A 53 9.34 -11.17 -7.64
N ASP A 54 9.70 -12.45 -7.45
CA ASP A 54 10.10 -13.34 -8.54
C ASP A 54 8.93 -13.78 -9.44
N ASP A 55 7.68 -13.48 -9.06
CA ASP A 55 6.48 -13.78 -9.84
C ASP A 55 5.94 -12.51 -10.52
N ASN A 56 6.02 -12.47 -11.86
CA ASN A 56 5.59 -11.32 -12.68
C ASN A 56 4.17 -10.82 -12.38
N LYS A 57 3.24 -11.68 -11.94
CA LYS A 57 1.86 -11.27 -11.67
C LYS A 57 1.70 -10.60 -10.30
N SER A 58 2.43 -11.08 -9.29
CA SER A 58 2.29 -10.65 -7.90
C SER A 58 3.42 -9.76 -7.40
N ALA A 59 4.45 -9.51 -8.24
CA ALA A 59 5.61 -8.72 -7.89
C ALA A 59 5.28 -7.32 -7.37
N ALA A 60 4.29 -6.64 -7.97
CA ALA A 60 3.87 -5.31 -7.54
C ALA A 60 3.38 -5.29 -6.09
N TRP A 61 2.57 -6.27 -5.71
CA TRP A 61 2.10 -6.44 -4.34
C TRP A 61 3.22 -6.89 -3.38
N GLY A 62 4.16 -7.71 -3.86
CA GLY A 62 5.37 -8.06 -3.13
C GLY A 62 6.21 -6.84 -2.77
N TYR A 63 6.50 -5.98 -3.75
CA TYR A 63 7.20 -4.71 -3.55
C TYR A 63 6.44 -3.78 -2.63
N TYR A 64 5.13 -3.63 -2.81
CA TYR A 64 4.33 -2.80 -1.93
C TYR A 64 4.42 -3.26 -0.47
N ASN A 65 4.27 -4.54 -0.21
CA ASN A 65 4.37 -5.09 1.15
C ASN A 65 5.78 -4.99 1.73
N LEU A 66 6.84 -5.12 0.92
CA LEU A 66 8.20 -4.77 1.34
C LEU A 66 8.29 -3.30 1.76
N GLY A 67 7.66 -2.39 1.01
CA GLY A 67 7.55 -0.98 1.35
C GLY A 67 6.92 -0.73 2.73
N ILE A 68 5.83 -1.45 3.04
CA ILE A 68 5.18 -1.41 4.36
C ILE A 68 6.12 -1.89 5.48
N VAL A 69 6.86 -2.98 5.24
CA VAL A 69 7.80 -3.51 6.23
C VAL A 69 8.94 -2.51 6.49
N TYR A 70 9.55 -1.96 5.44
CA TYR A 70 10.60 -0.95 5.58
C TYR A 70 10.12 0.33 6.26
N TYR A 71 8.88 0.75 6.00
CA TYR A 71 8.27 1.86 6.74
C TYR A 71 8.18 1.55 8.24
N SER A 72 7.77 0.33 8.60
CA SER A 72 7.67 -0.10 10.00
C SER A 72 9.02 -0.23 10.70
N LEU A 73 10.08 -0.47 9.95
CA LEU A 73 11.47 -0.44 10.43
C LEU A 73 12.04 0.99 10.52
N GLY A 74 11.30 2.01 10.08
CA GLY A 74 11.77 3.40 10.01
C GLY A 74 12.70 3.68 8.81
N GLU A 75 12.88 2.72 7.91
CA GLU A 75 13.69 2.87 6.70
C GLU A 75 12.88 3.53 5.57
N TYR A 76 12.63 4.83 5.73
CA TYR A 76 11.76 5.58 4.83
C TYR A 76 12.23 5.60 3.37
N GLU A 77 13.54 5.75 3.12
CA GLU A 77 14.07 5.73 1.75
C GLU A 77 13.95 4.36 1.08
N SER A 78 14.19 3.28 1.83
CA SER A 78 13.97 1.90 1.36
C SER A 78 12.49 1.68 1.04
N SER A 79 11.59 2.16 1.90
CA SER A 79 10.15 2.08 1.71
C SER A 79 9.68 2.76 0.43
N LEU A 80 10.06 4.02 0.22
CA LEU A 80 9.72 4.79 -0.98
C LEU A 80 10.24 4.13 -2.26
N ARG A 81 11.44 3.53 -2.21
CA ARG A 81 12.00 2.78 -3.34
C ARG A 81 11.16 1.56 -3.67
N MET A 82 10.73 0.78 -2.68
CA MET A 82 9.89 -0.40 -2.93
C MET A 82 8.53 0.02 -3.50
N PHE A 83 7.93 1.09 -3.00
CA PHE A 83 6.71 1.64 -3.58
C PHE A 83 6.86 2.09 -5.03
N SER A 84 8.03 2.63 -5.42
CA SER A 84 8.28 2.95 -6.84
C SER A 84 8.27 1.71 -7.74
N TYR A 85 8.76 0.56 -7.25
CA TYR A 85 8.73 -0.70 -8.00
C TYR A 85 7.34 -1.35 -8.02
N ALA A 86 6.48 -1.02 -7.04
CA ALA A 86 5.12 -1.54 -6.94
C ALA A 86 4.12 -0.83 -7.87
N ARG A 87 4.42 0.38 -8.32
CA ARG A 87 3.45 1.23 -9.05
C ARG A 87 3.14 0.65 -10.43
N ARG A 88 1.86 0.59 -10.78
CA ARG A 88 1.38 0.04 -12.06
C ARG A 88 0.20 0.84 -12.60
N ASP A 89 0.20 1.20 -13.88
CA ASP A 89 -0.83 2.07 -14.45
C ASP A 89 -2.26 1.47 -14.41
N ASP A 90 -2.37 0.13 -14.39
CA ASP A 90 -3.63 -0.61 -14.40
C ASP A 90 -4.21 -0.88 -13.00
N ASP A 91 -3.44 -0.63 -11.93
CA ASP A 91 -3.86 -0.93 -10.55
C ASP A 91 -4.11 0.35 -9.74
N PHE A 92 -5.29 0.93 -9.94
CA PHE A 92 -5.72 2.14 -9.23
C PHE A 92 -5.77 1.94 -7.71
N PHE A 93 -6.17 0.76 -7.25
CA PHE A 93 -6.26 0.50 -5.82
C PHE A 93 -4.86 0.48 -5.19
N LEU A 94 -3.92 -0.25 -5.78
CA LEU A 94 -2.53 -0.27 -5.33
C LEU A 94 -1.91 1.13 -5.39
N ASN A 95 -2.10 1.86 -6.49
CA ASN A 95 -1.57 3.21 -6.66
C ASN A 95 -2.14 4.22 -5.66
N PHE A 96 -3.41 4.09 -5.29
CA PHE A 96 -4.02 4.86 -4.21
C PHE A 96 -3.26 4.63 -2.91
N ASN A 97 -3.09 3.37 -2.52
CA ASN A 97 -2.44 3.01 -1.26
C ASN A 97 -0.96 3.42 -1.23
N ILE A 98 -0.25 3.26 -2.35
CA ILE A 98 1.12 3.75 -2.51
C ILE A 98 1.17 5.26 -2.25
N SER A 99 0.37 6.05 -2.98
CA SER A 99 0.42 7.51 -2.89
C SER A 99 0.01 8.01 -1.50
N TYR A 100 -0.94 7.33 -0.87
CA TYR A 100 -1.33 7.62 0.51
C TYR A 100 -0.19 7.34 1.51
N ASN A 101 0.49 6.21 1.39
CA ASN A 101 1.63 5.87 2.26
C ASN A 101 2.85 6.75 2.06
N GLU A 102 3.17 7.11 0.81
CA GLU A 102 4.19 8.11 0.54
C GLU A 102 3.86 9.43 1.28
N GLY A 103 2.58 9.81 1.30
CA GLY A 103 2.08 10.93 2.08
C GLY A 103 2.36 10.80 3.57
N ILE A 104 2.09 9.63 4.17
CA ILE A 104 2.39 9.34 5.58
C ILE A 104 3.90 9.42 5.84
N ILE A 105 4.72 8.80 4.99
CA ILE A 105 6.18 8.80 5.12
C ILE A 105 6.70 10.24 5.10
N TYR A 106 6.32 11.02 4.10
CA TYR A 106 6.74 12.41 3.99
C TYR A 106 6.25 13.25 5.16
N TYR A 107 5.04 13.00 5.67
CA TYR A 107 4.53 13.68 6.85
C TYR A 107 5.39 13.38 8.08
N ASN A 108 5.74 12.11 8.30
CA ASN A 108 6.57 11.67 9.43
C ASN A 108 8.02 12.18 9.35
N GLN A 109 8.54 12.37 8.13
CA GLN A 109 9.82 13.04 7.89
C GLN A 109 9.76 14.58 8.03
N GLY A 110 8.59 15.16 8.31
CA GLY A 110 8.40 16.62 8.36
C GLY A 110 8.38 17.31 6.99
N LEU A 111 8.39 16.54 5.89
CA LEU A 111 8.37 17.01 4.51
C LEU A 111 6.93 17.32 4.06
N TYR A 112 6.24 18.19 4.79
CA TYR A 112 4.79 18.42 4.64
C TYR A 112 4.35 18.87 3.24
N ARG A 113 5.21 19.55 2.48
CA ARG A 113 4.94 19.88 1.07
C ARG A 113 4.83 18.64 0.19
N LYS A 114 5.73 17.67 0.37
CA LYS A 114 5.69 16.40 -0.36
C LYS A 114 4.51 15.55 0.09
N ALA A 115 4.22 15.54 1.40
CA ALA A 115 3.06 14.85 1.96
C ALA A 115 1.74 15.36 1.35
N GLU A 116 1.57 16.69 1.26
CA GLU A 116 0.39 17.29 0.62
C GLU A 116 0.21 16.84 -0.83
N VAL A 117 1.29 16.81 -1.61
CA VAL A 117 1.25 16.35 -3.01
C VAL A 117 0.84 14.89 -3.08
N ALA A 118 1.47 14.02 -2.28
CA ALA A 118 1.19 12.59 -2.28
C ALA A 118 -0.27 12.27 -1.87
N PHE A 119 -0.79 12.93 -0.83
CA PHE A 119 -2.19 12.78 -0.45
C PHE A 119 -3.16 13.31 -1.51
N LYS A 120 -2.80 14.39 -2.24
CA LYS A 120 -3.59 14.86 -3.38
C LYS A 120 -3.60 13.84 -4.52
N GLU A 121 -2.47 13.19 -4.82
CA GLU A 121 -2.44 12.10 -5.81
C GLU A 121 -3.33 10.93 -5.40
N ALA A 122 -3.30 10.52 -4.12
CA ALA A 122 -4.23 9.51 -3.61
C ALA A 122 -5.70 9.95 -3.80
N LEU A 123 -6.03 11.19 -3.46
CA LEU A 123 -7.40 11.72 -3.61
C LEU A 123 -7.85 11.92 -5.05
N LYS A 124 -6.95 12.01 -6.03
CA LYS A 124 -7.33 11.96 -7.45
C LYS A 124 -7.90 10.59 -7.83
N ILE A 125 -7.36 9.52 -7.24
CA ILE A 125 -7.79 8.15 -7.50
C ILE A 125 -9.05 7.82 -6.70
N ASN A 126 -9.06 8.13 -5.41
CA ASN A 126 -10.24 7.95 -4.56
C ASN A 126 -10.61 9.26 -3.85
N PRO A 127 -11.43 10.11 -4.48
CA PRO A 127 -11.88 11.37 -3.90
C PRO A 127 -12.76 11.22 -2.66
N ALA A 128 -13.28 10.02 -2.38
CA ALA A 128 -14.14 9.76 -1.23
C ALA A 128 -13.35 9.36 0.03
N SER A 129 -12.05 9.08 -0.09
CA SER A 129 -11.24 8.64 1.06
C SER A 129 -11.18 9.69 2.15
N TYR A 130 -11.85 9.40 3.27
CA TYR A 130 -11.84 10.26 4.44
C TYR A 130 -10.44 10.38 5.04
N ASN A 131 -9.73 9.26 5.18
CA ASN A 131 -8.38 9.23 5.76
C ASN A 131 -7.40 10.09 4.94
N ALA A 132 -7.45 10.01 3.61
CA ALA A 132 -6.59 10.83 2.75
C ALA A 132 -6.93 12.33 2.82
N LYS A 133 -8.21 12.70 2.91
CA LYS A 133 -8.62 14.11 3.12
C LYS A 133 -8.12 14.65 4.46
N TYR A 134 -8.27 13.85 5.50
CA TYR A 134 -7.90 14.21 6.84
C TYR A 134 -6.37 14.36 6.99
N ASN A 135 -5.59 13.40 6.47
CA ASN A 135 -4.13 13.50 6.47
C ASN A 135 -3.59 14.63 5.57
N LEU A 136 -4.29 14.94 4.46
CA LEU A 136 -4.00 16.12 3.66
C LEU A 136 -4.19 17.41 4.48
N GLU A 137 -5.28 17.53 5.23
CA GLU A 137 -5.54 18.69 6.08
C GLU A 137 -4.43 18.88 7.11
N LEU A 138 -4.01 17.80 7.76
CA LEU A 138 -2.89 17.82 8.70
C LEU A 138 -1.58 18.23 8.06
N ALA A 139 -1.26 17.71 6.87
CA ALA A 139 -0.08 18.12 6.11
C ALA A 139 -0.12 19.61 5.78
N ILE A 140 -1.28 20.15 5.37
CA ILE A 140 -1.46 21.57 5.08
C ILE A 140 -1.28 22.41 6.34
N ILE A 141 -1.85 21.98 7.47
CA ILE A 141 -1.71 22.65 8.75
C ILE A 141 -0.24 22.70 9.16
N LYS A 142 0.43 21.55 9.22
CA LYS A 142 1.84 21.47 9.64
C LYS A 142 2.76 22.30 8.73
N LYS A 143 2.49 22.31 7.42
CA LYS A 143 3.16 23.18 6.44
C LYS A 143 2.99 24.67 6.75
N ARG A 144 1.80 25.10 7.20
CA ARG A 144 1.52 26.50 7.57
C ARG A 144 2.16 26.87 8.91
N THR A 145 2.26 25.95 9.84
CA THR A 145 2.86 26.18 11.16
C THR A 145 4.39 26.09 11.18
N MET A 146 5.03 25.79 10.05
CA MET A 146 6.50 25.76 9.94
C MET A 146 7.11 27.15 10.25
N PRO A 147 8.26 27.20 10.97
CA PRO A 147 8.94 28.47 11.26
C PRO A 147 9.20 29.25 9.96
N GLY A 148 8.73 30.50 9.89
CA GLY A 148 8.90 31.39 8.72
C GLY A 148 7.65 31.62 7.86
N ASN A 149 6.48 31.07 8.21
CA ASN A 149 5.22 31.22 7.47
C ASN A 149 4.14 31.81 8.41
N LEU A 150 4.20 33.11 8.74
CA LEU A 150 3.55 33.63 9.96
C LEU A 150 2.18 34.29 9.77
N ASN A 151 1.17 33.74 10.47
CA ASN A 151 0.01 34.43 11.05
C ASN A 151 -0.45 33.70 12.35
N ASN A 152 -0.23 34.31 13.52
CA ASN A 152 -0.38 33.66 14.84
C ASN A 152 -1.79 33.10 15.14
N LEU A 153 -2.86 33.74 14.65
CA LEU A 153 -4.24 33.29 14.91
C LEU A 153 -4.61 32.00 14.14
N SER A 154 -3.96 31.76 13.00
CA SER A 154 -4.16 30.54 12.23
C SER A 154 -3.46 29.35 12.86
N ILE A 155 -2.32 29.59 13.52
CA ILE A 155 -1.50 28.57 14.18
C ILE A 155 -2.24 27.99 15.40
N SER A 156 -2.89 28.82 16.22
CA SER A 156 -3.58 28.35 17.43
C SER A 156 -4.80 27.46 17.13
N LYS A 157 -5.65 27.85 16.16
CA LYS A 157 -6.76 27.00 15.72
C LYS A 157 -6.29 25.67 15.14
N SER A 158 -5.21 25.71 14.37
CA SER A 158 -4.55 24.55 13.79
C SER A 158 -3.96 23.60 14.83
N GLN A 159 -3.31 24.13 15.87
CA GLN A 159 -2.77 23.31 16.96
C GLN A 159 -3.87 22.59 17.74
N ASN A 160 -4.96 23.29 18.08
CA ASN A 160 -6.10 22.66 18.75
C ASN A 160 -6.72 21.54 17.90
N PHE A 161 -6.81 21.73 16.58
CA PHE A 161 -7.28 20.68 15.67
C PHE A 161 -6.36 19.45 15.68
N ILE A 162 -5.03 19.64 15.63
CA ILE A 162 -4.08 18.53 15.67
C ILE A 162 -4.22 17.77 17.00
N GLU A 163 -4.14 18.47 18.12
CA GLU A 163 -4.13 17.89 19.46
C GLU A 163 -5.39 17.08 19.75
N ASN A 164 -6.56 17.62 19.39
CA ASN A 164 -7.84 16.93 19.59
C ASN A 164 -7.96 15.64 18.77
N ASN A 165 -7.21 15.50 17.70
CA ASN A 165 -7.37 14.40 16.76
C ASN A 165 -6.11 13.51 16.62
N GLU A 166 -5.06 13.70 17.44
CA GLU A 166 -3.88 12.80 17.47
C GLU A 166 -4.23 11.36 17.87
N ASN A 167 -5.18 11.19 18.80
CA ASN A 167 -5.67 9.86 19.16
C ASN A 167 -6.39 9.17 18.00
N PHE A 168 -7.14 9.95 17.22
CA PHE A 168 -7.84 9.47 16.04
C PHE A 168 -6.86 9.11 14.91
N LEU A 169 -5.78 9.88 14.74
CA LEU A 169 -4.67 9.54 13.85
C LEU A 169 -4.04 8.20 14.19
N ARG A 170 -3.63 8.03 15.45
CA ARG A 170 -3.00 6.80 15.91
C ARG A 170 -3.94 5.61 15.79
N TYR A 171 -5.24 5.84 15.99
CA TYR A 171 -6.28 4.83 15.77
C TYR A 171 -6.40 4.44 14.29
N ILE A 172 -6.44 5.42 13.37
CA ILE A 172 -6.43 5.16 11.93
C ILE A 172 -5.16 4.40 11.54
N GLU A 173 -3.97 4.84 11.94
CA GLU A 173 -2.70 4.17 11.61
C GLU A 173 -2.69 2.70 12.09
N ASN A 174 -3.22 2.45 13.30
CA ASN A 174 -3.31 1.09 13.85
C ASN A 174 -4.34 0.22 13.12
N LEU A 175 -5.52 0.76 12.81
CA LEU A 175 -6.51 0.06 11.99
C LEU A 175 -5.99 -0.21 10.58
N GLU A 176 -5.28 0.75 10.00
CA GLU A 176 -4.69 0.67 8.68
C GLU A 176 -3.60 -0.41 8.63
N ARG A 177 -2.65 -0.45 9.58
CA ARG A 177 -1.68 -1.56 9.65
C ARG A 177 -2.32 -2.95 9.58
N VAL A 178 -3.51 -3.12 10.16
CA VAL A 178 -4.23 -4.40 10.19
C VAL A 178 -5.05 -4.62 8.90
N LEU A 179 -5.78 -3.60 8.44
CA LEU A 179 -6.66 -3.69 7.27
C LEU A 179 -5.92 -3.78 5.94
N TRP A 180 -4.71 -3.20 5.85
CA TRP A 180 -3.89 -3.14 4.64
C TRP A 180 -3.40 -4.51 4.19
N ILE A 181 -3.28 -5.41 5.16
CA ILE A 181 -2.77 -6.76 5.01
C ILE A 181 -3.91 -7.73 4.69
N MET A 182 -5.09 -7.51 5.27
CA MET A 182 -6.26 -8.37 5.06
C MET A 182 -6.96 -8.15 3.72
N ARG A 183 -6.96 -6.94 3.15
CA ARG A 183 -7.62 -6.67 1.85
C ARG A 183 -6.85 -7.14 0.62
N ALA A 184 -5.53 -7.31 0.72
CA ALA A 184 -4.72 -7.81 -0.39
C ALA A 184 -5.09 -9.27 -0.73
N ASP A 185 -5.47 -10.07 0.27
CA ASP A 185 -5.98 -11.43 0.07
C ASP A 185 -7.32 -11.44 -0.69
N GLU A 186 -8.24 -10.49 -0.43
CA GLU A 186 -9.54 -10.37 -1.13
C GLU A 186 -9.41 -9.91 -2.59
N GLN A 187 -8.39 -9.11 -2.93
CA GLN A 187 -8.25 -8.59 -4.31
C GLN A 187 -7.48 -9.51 -5.25
N ILE A 188 -6.60 -10.36 -4.72
CA ILE A 188 -6.12 -11.52 -5.50
C ILE A 188 -7.31 -12.37 -5.93
N VAL A 189 -8.36 -12.49 -5.09
CA VAL A 189 -9.59 -13.21 -5.42
C VAL A 189 -10.41 -12.48 -6.49
N SER A 190 -10.55 -11.15 -6.46
CA SER A 190 -11.36 -10.42 -7.47
C SER A 190 -10.72 -10.40 -8.87
N LEU A 191 -9.39 -10.44 -8.98
CA LEU A 191 -8.68 -10.63 -10.26
C LEU A 191 -8.92 -12.02 -10.88
N GLN A 192 -9.60 -12.93 -10.15
CA GLN A 192 -10.00 -14.25 -10.64
C GLN A 192 -11.43 -14.30 -11.16
N GLU A 193 -12.26 -13.24 -11.07
CA GLU A 193 -13.66 -13.31 -11.54
C GLU A 193 -13.85 -12.79 -12.98
N ASP A 194 -12.80 -12.27 -13.62
CA ASP A 194 -12.83 -11.93 -15.05
C ASP A 194 -12.53 -13.17 -15.92
N TRP A 195 -13.48 -14.12 -16.00
CA TRP A 195 -13.58 -15.13 -17.06
C TRP A 195 -15.04 -15.45 -17.42
#